data_AF-A0A9P9P116-F1
#
_entry.id   AF-A0A9P9P116-F1
#
_cell.length_a   1.000
_cell.length_b   1.000
_cell.length_c   1.000
_cell.angle_alpha   90.00
_cell.angle_beta   90.00
_cell.angle_gamma   90.00
#
_symmetry.space_group_name_H-M   'P 1'
#
loop_
_entity.id
_entity.type
_entity.pdbx_description
1 polymer ?
#
loop_
_entity_poly.entity_id
_entity_poly.type
_entity_poly.pdbx_seq_one_letter_code
_entity_poly.pdbx_strand_id
1 'polypeptide(L)'
;MKLPAELLLLSFVHLTSSAPLQQRSADFLSLRGLTRLTIDYSNPDSVTRPDKFFHESTFDPHYDGRFAEEELPLETRAFHLRLLVKTYMETMDRIGIQTWIMHGCLLGWWWNGKIMPWDSDVDVMMDERSIKQLGNWWNMTVHHFTARDLGLAQSTAQPGAKEGGFEEEVMRRKRMLQDDTLKAGKKYLLEVNPNYTNTSTRDKHNVIDARWIDTSTGLYIDITTVHVAPIPSLHASHTPEDESDIELYTKDQHAYSNGQLFPLRKTTFESIDVKVPFAFEELLLEEYGPEALTDTYFNGYGFDPEKQEWALAEPTQQQSLALAERESHKIAGKKSWRKGGKKAGSQRTRKPVDEGKSAQGIGDAETRYEIQAGRGGDVHVVPGSSNDY
;
A
#
# COMPACT_ATOMS: atom_id res chain seq x y z
N MET A 1 -16.66 -50.28 46.48
CA MET A 1 -16.49 -50.12 45.03
C MET A 1 -15.10 -49.57 44.78
N LYS A 2 -14.20 -50.36 44.19
CA LYS A 2 -12.85 -49.92 43.82
C LYS A 2 -12.87 -49.61 42.33
N LEU A 3 -12.61 -48.36 41.96
CA LEU A 3 -12.49 -47.95 40.55
C LEU A 3 -11.29 -48.66 39.91
N PRO A 4 -11.40 -49.17 38.68
CA PRO A 4 -10.30 -49.83 37.98
C PRO A 4 -9.18 -48.83 37.64
N ALA A 5 -7.92 -49.26 37.81
CA ALA A 5 -6.72 -48.44 37.60
C ALA A 5 -6.52 -47.96 36.16
N GLU A 6 -7.32 -48.47 35.22
CA GLU A 6 -7.28 -48.14 33.78
C GLU A 6 -7.80 -46.72 33.48
N LEU A 7 -8.60 -46.13 34.40
CA LEU A 7 -9.10 -44.75 34.27
C LEU A 7 -8.07 -43.66 34.62
N LEU A 8 -6.88 -44.04 35.11
CA LEU A 8 -5.81 -43.10 35.50
C LEU A 8 -4.81 -42.80 34.37
N LEU A 9 -4.96 -43.44 33.20
CA LEU A 9 -4.05 -43.28 32.05
C LEU A 9 -4.54 -42.25 31.00
N LEU A 10 -5.67 -41.58 31.23
CA LEU A 10 -6.26 -40.58 30.31
C LEU A 10 -6.01 -39.11 30.75
N SER A 11 -5.17 -38.87 31.75
CA SER A 11 -4.85 -37.50 32.21
C SER A 11 -3.56 -36.91 31.63
N PHE A 12 -2.90 -37.58 30.68
CA PHE A 12 -1.90 -36.92 29.83
C PHE A 12 -2.63 -36.14 28.74
N VAL A 13 -3.33 -35.07 29.15
CA VAL A 13 -3.52 -33.94 28.26
C VAL A 13 -2.10 -33.46 27.97
N HIS A 14 -1.58 -33.80 26.79
CA HIS A 14 -0.51 -33.00 26.23
C HIS A 14 -1.07 -31.58 26.22
N LEU A 15 -0.65 -30.74 27.18
CA LEU A 15 -0.56 -29.33 26.92
C LEU A 15 0.37 -29.26 25.71
N THR A 16 -0.22 -29.28 24.52
CA THR A 16 0.41 -28.68 23.36
C THR A 16 0.58 -27.23 23.77
N SER A 17 1.71 -26.94 24.41
CA SER A 17 2.22 -25.59 24.46
C SER A 17 2.35 -25.22 22.99
N SER A 18 1.35 -24.51 22.48
CA SER A 18 1.49 -23.76 21.24
C SER A 18 2.63 -22.81 21.53
N ALA A 19 3.85 -23.22 21.13
CA ALA A 19 4.96 -22.30 21.08
C ALA A 19 4.43 -21.06 20.36
N PRO A 20 4.64 -19.84 20.90
CA PRO A 20 4.25 -18.65 20.17
C PRO A 20 4.83 -18.80 18.77
N LEU A 21 3.97 -18.68 17.75
CA LEU A 21 4.41 -18.69 16.36
C LEU A 21 5.47 -17.60 16.25
N GLN A 22 6.74 -18.00 16.24
CA GLN A 22 7.85 -17.09 16.11
C GLN A 22 7.62 -16.34 14.79
N GLN A 23 7.67 -15.02 14.87
CA GLN A 23 7.36 -14.13 13.75
C GLN A 23 8.23 -14.54 12.55
N ARG A 24 7.59 -15.12 11.53
CA ARG A 24 8.27 -15.70 10.37
C ARG A 24 8.53 -14.59 9.36
N SER A 25 9.79 -14.29 9.11
CA SER A 25 10.25 -13.64 7.88
C SER A 25 10.82 -14.71 6.95
N ALA A 26 10.73 -14.50 5.64
CA ALA A 26 11.32 -15.41 4.66
C ALA A 26 12.45 -14.74 3.88
N ASP A 27 13.66 -15.23 4.10
CA ASP A 27 14.79 -14.92 3.24
C ASP A 27 14.66 -15.64 1.88
N PHE A 28 15.43 -15.20 0.90
CA PHE A 28 15.42 -15.80 -0.45
C PHE A 28 15.67 -17.33 -0.43
N LEU A 29 16.52 -17.81 0.47
CA LEU A 29 16.84 -19.24 0.60
C LEU A 29 15.66 -20.07 1.09
N SER A 30 14.87 -19.53 2.01
CA SER A 30 13.67 -20.18 2.55
C SER A 30 12.51 -20.22 1.55
N LEU A 31 12.53 -19.35 0.53
CA LEU A 31 11.54 -19.29 -0.55
C LEU A 31 11.86 -20.22 -1.73
N ARG A 32 12.93 -21.01 -1.64
CA ARG A 32 13.27 -22.01 -2.66
C ARG A 32 12.10 -22.97 -2.90
N GLY A 33 11.60 -23.00 -4.14
CA GLY A 33 10.42 -23.75 -4.56
C GLY A 33 9.15 -22.91 -4.75
N LEU A 34 9.13 -21.67 -4.25
CA LEU A 34 8.13 -20.65 -4.61
C LEU A 34 8.65 -19.71 -5.69
N THR A 35 9.94 -19.40 -5.68
CA THR A 35 10.61 -18.64 -6.74
C THR A 35 11.31 -19.56 -7.74
N ARG A 36 11.34 -19.12 -9.01
CA ARG A 36 12.13 -19.75 -10.10
C ARG A 36 13.56 -19.22 -10.16
N LEU A 37 13.85 -18.14 -9.45
CA LEU A 37 15.13 -17.45 -9.51
C LEU A 37 16.21 -18.20 -8.75
N THR A 38 17.45 -18.09 -9.22
CA THR A 38 18.64 -18.57 -8.51
C THR A 38 19.40 -17.46 -7.80
N ILE A 39 19.07 -16.20 -8.08
CA ILE A 39 19.69 -14.99 -7.57
C ILE A 39 18.58 -14.10 -7.00
N ASP A 40 18.85 -13.43 -5.89
CA ASP A 40 17.97 -12.43 -5.29
C ASP A 40 18.24 -11.06 -5.94
N TYR A 41 17.21 -10.44 -6.50
CA TYR A 41 17.25 -9.11 -7.12
C TYR A 41 16.68 -8.02 -6.19
N SER A 42 16.52 -8.32 -4.89
CA SER A 42 16.09 -7.32 -3.92
C SER A 42 17.20 -6.27 -3.72
N ASN A 43 16.78 -5.04 -3.51
CA ASN A 43 17.68 -3.92 -3.27
C ASN A 43 18.55 -4.22 -2.02
N PRO A 44 19.88 -4.04 -2.08
CA PRO A 44 20.79 -4.26 -0.96
C PRO A 44 20.63 -3.25 0.19
N ASP A 45 19.53 -2.50 0.22
CA ASP A 45 19.09 -1.65 1.33
C ASP A 45 19.16 -2.37 2.68
N SER A 46 19.07 -3.70 2.75
CA SER A 46 19.26 -4.46 3.99
C SER A 46 20.62 -4.19 4.67
N VAL A 47 21.63 -3.80 3.89
CA VAL A 47 22.97 -3.42 4.39
C VAL A 47 22.98 -1.98 4.91
N THR A 48 22.27 -1.07 4.26
CA THR A 48 22.27 0.37 4.59
C THR A 48 21.16 0.76 5.58
N ARG A 49 20.10 -0.05 5.67
CA ARG A 49 18.85 0.13 6.43
C ARG A 49 18.40 -1.23 7.00
N PRO A 50 19.11 -1.77 8.00
CA PRO A 50 18.83 -3.09 8.55
C PRO A 50 17.48 -3.20 9.28
N ASP A 51 16.84 -2.09 9.56
CA ASP A 51 15.52 -1.98 10.20
C ASP A 51 14.36 -1.92 9.20
N LYS A 52 14.64 -1.77 7.90
CA LYS A 52 13.63 -1.88 6.84
C LYS A 52 13.28 -3.35 6.62
N PHE A 53 11.99 -3.67 6.65
CA PHE A 53 11.57 -5.06 6.47
C PHE A 53 11.42 -5.45 5.00
N PHE A 54 10.59 -4.72 4.25
CA PHE A 54 10.36 -4.99 2.84
C PHE A 54 11.45 -4.37 1.99
N HIS A 55 11.96 -5.13 1.04
CA HIS A 55 12.99 -4.71 0.11
C HIS A 55 12.44 -4.86 -1.30
N GLU A 56 12.29 -3.74 -1.98
CA GLU A 56 11.88 -3.70 -3.38
C GLU A 56 12.99 -4.27 -4.28
N SER A 57 12.67 -4.59 -5.52
CA SER A 57 13.66 -5.02 -6.49
C SER A 57 14.69 -3.92 -6.82
N THR A 58 15.81 -4.30 -7.40
CA THR A 58 16.85 -3.37 -7.89
C THR A 58 16.45 -2.61 -9.16
N PHE A 59 15.38 -3.02 -9.84
CA PHE A 59 14.99 -2.47 -11.15
C PHE A 59 13.66 -1.71 -11.11
N ASP A 60 12.76 -2.04 -10.19
CA ASP A 60 11.47 -1.35 -10.03
C ASP A 60 10.92 -1.47 -8.59
N PRO A 61 10.43 -0.37 -7.98
CA PRO A 61 9.94 -0.34 -6.61
C PRO A 61 8.60 -1.07 -6.37
N HIS A 62 7.92 -1.56 -7.41
CA HIS A 62 6.64 -2.28 -7.32
C HIS A 62 6.80 -3.80 -7.54
N TYR A 63 8.06 -4.27 -7.59
CA TYR A 63 8.39 -5.68 -7.73
C TYR A 63 9.19 -6.17 -6.53
N ASP A 64 8.91 -7.41 -6.14
CA ASP A 64 9.68 -8.15 -5.15
C ASP A 64 10.82 -8.90 -5.85
N GLY A 65 12.06 -8.47 -5.57
CA GLY A 65 13.26 -9.02 -6.19
C GLY A 65 13.54 -10.48 -5.86
N ARG A 66 12.84 -11.07 -4.88
CA ARG A 66 12.91 -12.51 -4.59
C ARG A 66 12.15 -13.33 -5.64
N PHE A 67 11.26 -12.70 -6.42
CA PHE A 67 10.38 -13.35 -7.38
C PHE A 67 10.47 -12.78 -8.81
N ALA A 68 11.13 -11.64 -9.01
CA ALA A 68 11.31 -11.02 -10.32
C ALA A 68 12.75 -10.57 -10.59
N GLU A 69 13.16 -10.66 -11.86
CA GLU A 69 14.49 -10.26 -12.35
C GLU A 69 14.44 -9.10 -13.36
N GLU A 70 13.24 -8.79 -13.86
CA GLU A 70 12.96 -7.68 -14.78
C GLU A 70 11.49 -7.26 -14.67
N GLU A 71 11.17 -6.08 -15.19
CA GLU A 71 9.80 -5.57 -15.24
C GLU A 71 8.97 -6.31 -16.30
N LEU A 72 7.70 -6.58 -16.00
CA LEU A 72 6.79 -7.10 -17.01
C LEU A 72 6.51 -6.05 -18.10
N PRO A 73 6.36 -6.47 -19.36
CA PRO A 73 5.88 -5.58 -20.42
C PRO A 73 4.53 -4.95 -20.04
N LEU A 74 4.42 -3.63 -20.27
CA LEU A 74 3.25 -2.81 -19.96
C LEU A 74 1.94 -3.47 -20.40
N GLU A 75 1.92 -4.05 -21.60
CA GLU A 75 0.71 -4.60 -22.20
C GLU A 75 0.21 -5.87 -21.49
N THR A 76 1.11 -6.55 -20.77
CA THR A 76 0.81 -7.75 -19.97
C THR A 76 0.66 -7.45 -18.48
N ARG A 77 1.24 -6.36 -17.99
CA ARG A 77 1.21 -5.97 -16.57
C ARG A 77 -0.21 -5.84 -16.04
N ALA A 78 -1.11 -5.18 -16.78
CA ALA A 78 -2.52 -5.03 -16.41
C ALA A 78 -3.25 -6.38 -16.18
N PHE A 79 -2.89 -7.42 -16.94
CA PHE A 79 -3.45 -8.77 -16.72
C PHE A 79 -3.05 -9.30 -15.34
N HIS A 80 -1.78 -9.16 -14.95
CA HIS A 80 -1.29 -9.60 -13.65
C HIS A 80 -1.86 -8.78 -12.49
N LEU A 81 -1.92 -7.45 -12.62
CA LEU A 81 -2.52 -6.59 -11.60
C LEU A 81 -4.00 -6.94 -11.36
N ARG A 82 -4.77 -7.19 -12.43
CA ARG A 82 -6.15 -7.66 -12.29
C ARG A 82 -6.26 -8.99 -11.53
N LEU A 83 -5.36 -9.95 -11.80
CA LEU A 83 -5.34 -11.21 -11.05
C LEU A 83 -4.93 -11.01 -9.58
N LEU A 84 -4.00 -10.09 -9.29
CA LEU A 84 -3.65 -9.69 -7.93
C LEU A 84 -4.87 -9.16 -7.19
N VAL A 85 -5.57 -8.17 -7.75
CA VAL A 85 -6.81 -7.63 -7.15
C VAL A 85 -7.82 -8.74 -6.90
N LYS A 86 -8.08 -9.59 -7.91
CA LYS A 86 -9.07 -10.67 -7.81
C LYS A 86 -8.74 -11.62 -6.66
N THR A 87 -7.53 -12.16 -6.66
CA THR A 87 -7.12 -13.19 -5.70
C THR A 87 -6.98 -12.64 -4.28
N TYR A 88 -6.55 -11.39 -4.14
CA TYR A 88 -6.53 -10.69 -2.86
C TYR A 88 -7.94 -10.49 -2.31
N MET A 89 -8.83 -9.86 -3.09
CA MET A 89 -10.19 -9.53 -2.63
C MET A 89 -10.99 -10.79 -2.29
N GLU A 90 -10.92 -11.83 -3.12
CA GLU A 90 -11.56 -13.13 -2.83
C GLU A 90 -10.97 -13.81 -1.60
N THR A 91 -9.66 -13.72 -1.39
CA THR A 91 -9.03 -14.29 -0.20
C THR A 91 -9.51 -13.56 1.05
N MET A 92 -9.47 -12.23 1.06
CA MET A 92 -9.87 -11.41 2.20
C MET A 92 -11.35 -11.62 2.53
N ASP A 93 -12.23 -11.67 1.53
CA ASP A 93 -13.66 -11.99 1.73
C ASP A 93 -13.85 -13.39 2.33
N ARG A 94 -13.17 -14.41 1.78
CA ARG A 94 -13.25 -15.79 2.27
C ARG A 94 -12.80 -15.95 3.72
N ILE A 95 -11.77 -15.21 4.13
CA ILE A 95 -11.25 -15.28 5.51
C ILE A 95 -11.92 -14.27 6.46
N GLY A 96 -12.87 -13.46 5.96
CA GLY A 96 -13.65 -12.50 6.75
C GLY A 96 -12.90 -11.21 7.12
N ILE A 97 -11.86 -10.85 6.37
CA ILE A 97 -11.06 -9.63 6.58
C ILE A 97 -11.63 -8.49 5.75
N GLN A 98 -11.88 -7.35 6.39
CA GLN A 98 -12.37 -6.15 5.71
C GLN A 98 -11.20 -5.37 5.12
N THR A 99 -11.27 -5.08 3.83
CA THR A 99 -10.31 -4.27 3.08
C THR A 99 -11.02 -3.45 2.01
N TRP A 100 -10.37 -2.40 1.50
CA TRP A 100 -10.87 -1.52 0.44
C TRP A 100 -9.70 -0.99 -0.40
N ILE A 101 -10.00 -0.58 -1.65
CA ILE A 101 -9.01 0.04 -2.54
C ILE A 101 -8.84 1.53 -2.21
N MET A 102 -7.64 2.06 -2.44
CA MET A 102 -7.26 3.45 -2.19
C MET A 102 -6.34 4.00 -3.28
N HIS A 103 -5.94 5.26 -3.16
CA HIS A 103 -4.92 5.91 -3.99
C HIS A 103 -5.20 5.72 -5.50
N GLY A 104 -4.21 5.23 -6.27
CA GLY A 104 -4.33 5.09 -7.73
C GLY A 104 -5.47 4.15 -8.15
N CYS A 105 -5.67 3.06 -7.40
CA CYS A 105 -6.78 2.14 -7.65
C CYS A 105 -8.15 2.80 -7.46
N LEU A 106 -8.29 3.66 -6.45
CA LEU A 106 -9.52 4.42 -6.24
C LEU A 106 -9.76 5.43 -7.36
N LEU A 107 -8.69 6.04 -7.89
CA LEU A 107 -8.78 6.96 -9.02
C LEU A 107 -9.20 6.26 -10.32
N GLY A 108 -8.60 5.10 -10.62
CA GLY A 108 -9.01 4.28 -11.76
C GLY A 108 -10.45 3.77 -11.63
N TRP A 109 -10.86 3.41 -10.40
CA TRP A 109 -12.25 3.08 -10.11
C TRP A 109 -13.20 4.25 -10.42
N TRP A 110 -12.83 5.47 -10.02
CA TRP A 110 -13.63 6.67 -10.24
C TRP A 110 -13.83 6.98 -11.74
N TRP A 111 -12.78 6.81 -12.57
CA TRP A 111 -12.84 7.12 -14.00
C TRP A 111 -13.71 6.15 -14.78
N ASN A 112 -13.48 4.85 -14.63
CA ASN A 112 -14.21 3.84 -15.40
C ASN A 112 -14.27 2.46 -14.75
N GLY A 113 -13.94 2.35 -13.47
CA GLY A 113 -13.94 1.06 -12.78
C GLY A 113 -12.79 0.13 -13.20
N LYS A 114 -11.71 0.64 -13.80
CA LYS A 114 -10.57 -0.16 -14.31
C LYS A 114 -9.23 0.36 -13.82
N ILE A 115 -8.22 -0.51 -13.83
CA ILE A 115 -6.83 -0.13 -13.57
C ILE A 115 -6.38 0.81 -14.71
N MET A 116 -5.70 1.90 -14.38
CA MET A 116 -5.28 2.84 -15.41
C MET A 116 -4.17 2.20 -16.26
N PRO A 117 -4.13 2.44 -17.58
CA PRO A 117 -3.18 1.74 -18.47
C PRO A 117 -1.70 1.90 -18.11
N TRP A 118 -1.35 2.97 -17.38
CA TRP A 118 0.01 3.27 -16.94
C TRP A 118 0.31 2.86 -15.51
N ASP A 119 -0.68 2.42 -14.73
CA ASP A 119 -0.46 2.02 -13.33
C ASP A 119 0.44 0.78 -13.26
N SER A 120 1.28 0.73 -12.23
CA SER A 120 2.26 -0.33 -11.96
C SER A 120 1.99 -1.08 -10.68
N ASP A 121 1.13 -0.56 -9.80
CA ASP A 121 0.87 -1.05 -8.47
C ASP A 121 -0.62 -1.08 -8.12
N VAL A 122 -0.92 -1.69 -6.97
CA VAL A 122 -2.25 -1.75 -6.38
C VAL A 122 -2.11 -1.47 -4.89
N ASP A 123 -2.86 -0.49 -4.42
CA ASP A 123 -2.90 -0.11 -3.01
C ASP A 123 -4.24 -0.45 -2.37
N VAL A 124 -4.17 -1.08 -1.21
CA VAL A 124 -5.33 -1.38 -0.40
C VAL A 124 -5.11 -1.00 1.05
N MET A 125 -6.21 -0.77 1.74
CA MET A 125 -6.22 -0.48 3.15
C MET A 125 -7.04 -1.48 3.95
N MET A 126 -6.75 -1.56 5.23
CA MET A 126 -7.56 -2.28 6.23
C MET A 126 -7.45 -1.62 7.60
N ASP A 127 -8.34 -2.01 8.52
CA ASP A 127 -8.31 -1.55 9.91
C ASP A 127 -7.30 -2.33 10.77
N GLU A 128 -6.96 -1.79 11.94
CA GLU A 128 -6.01 -2.42 12.87
C GLU A 128 -6.37 -3.84 13.30
N ARG A 129 -7.66 -4.15 13.46
CA ARG A 129 -8.09 -5.49 13.88
C ARG A 129 -7.82 -6.48 12.75
N SER A 130 -8.05 -6.08 11.51
CA SER A 130 -7.78 -6.87 10.31
C SER A 130 -6.30 -7.23 10.18
N ILE A 131 -5.37 -6.25 10.25
CA ILE A 131 -3.93 -6.56 10.16
C ILE A 131 -3.43 -7.43 11.33
N LYS A 132 -3.97 -7.23 12.54
CA LYS A 132 -3.66 -8.08 13.71
C LYS A 132 -4.07 -9.53 13.46
N GLN A 133 -5.20 -9.77 12.79
CA GLN A 133 -5.62 -11.12 12.42
C GLN A 133 -4.72 -11.72 11.35
N LEU A 134 -4.33 -10.94 10.33
CA LEU A 134 -3.38 -11.42 9.31
C LEU A 134 -2.04 -11.81 9.94
N GLY A 135 -1.46 -10.93 10.78
CA GLY A 135 -0.19 -11.18 11.45
C GLY A 135 -0.20 -12.42 12.35
N ASN A 136 -1.29 -12.64 13.09
CA ASN A 136 -1.40 -13.75 14.05
C ASN A 136 -1.66 -15.11 13.39
N TRP A 137 -2.42 -15.14 12.29
CA TRP A 137 -2.98 -16.40 11.76
C TRP A 137 -2.59 -16.70 10.31
N TRP A 138 -2.30 -15.68 9.51
CA TRP A 138 -2.16 -15.80 8.06
C TRP A 138 -0.79 -15.37 7.53
N ASN A 139 0.09 -14.82 8.36
CA ASN A 139 1.43 -14.44 7.93
C ASN A 139 2.19 -15.65 7.35
N MET A 140 2.89 -15.42 6.23
CA MET A 140 3.68 -16.41 5.49
C MET A 140 2.86 -17.58 4.91
N THR A 141 1.58 -17.35 4.61
CA THR A 141 0.72 -18.33 3.93
C THR A 141 0.81 -18.20 2.42
N VAL A 142 0.76 -19.34 1.72
CA VAL A 142 0.79 -19.40 0.26
C VAL A 142 -0.58 -19.83 -0.26
N HIS A 143 -1.22 -18.97 -1.03
CA HIS A 143 -2.54 -19.18 -1.60
C HIS A 143 -2.44 -19.62 -3.05
N HIS A 144 -3.09 -20.72 -3.37
CA HIS A 144 -3.04 -21.35 -4.69
C HIS A 144 -4.37 -21.15 -5.41
N PHE A 145 -4.30 -20.75 -6.66
CA PHE A 145 -5.46 -20.52 -7.52
C PHE A 145 -5.29 -21.32 -8.81
N THR A 146 -6.29 -22.13 -9.12
CA THR A 146 -6.38 -22.81 -10.41
C THR A 146 -6.88 -21.85 -11.49
N ALA A 147 -6.70 -22.22 -12.75
CA ALA A 147 -7.33 -21.56 -13.89
C ALA A 147 -8.82 -21.26 -13.69
N ARG A 148 -9.54 -22.22 -13.10
CA ARG A 148 -10.98 -22.11 -12.82
C ARG A 148 -11.27 -21.04 -11.79
N ASP A 149 -10.49 -20.99 -10.70
CA ASP A 149 -10.65 -19.99 -9.65
C ASP A 149 -10.41 -18.57 -10.20
N LEU A 150 -9.45 -18.45 -11.12
CA LEU A 150 -9.14 -17.19 -11.81
C LEU A 150 -10.19 -16.79 -12.86
N GLY A 151 -11.23 -17.59 -13.10
CA GLY A 151 -12.24 -17.31 -14.11
C GLY A 151 -11.73 -17.42 -15.55
N LEU A 152 -10.59 -18.07 -15.75
CA LEU A 152 -10.01 -18.32 -17.06
C LEU A 152 -10.64 -19.62 -17.61
N ALA A 153 -11.77 -19.51 -18.29
CA ALA A 153 -12.31 -20.63 -19.06
C ALA A 153 -11.43 -20.90 -20.30
N GLN A 154 -11.35 -22.15 -20.76
CA GLN A 154 -10.71 -22.47 -22.04
C GLN A 154 -11.46 -21.74 -23.17
N SER A 155 -10.91 -20.61 -23.62
CA SER A 155 -11.41 -19.97 -24.83
C SER A 155 -10.99 -20.84 -26.02
N THR A 156 -11.93 -21.60 -26.58
CA THR A 156 -11.74 -22.40 -27.80
C THR A 156 -11.75 -21.55 -29.07
N ALA A 157 -11.75 -20.22 -28.95
CA ALA A 157 -11.81 -19.33 -30.10
C ALA A 157 -10.42 -19.17 -30.72
N GLN A 158 -10.15 -19.89 -31.82
CA GLN A 158 -9.10 -19.54 -32.77
C GLN A 158 -9.60 -18.40 -33.67
N PRO A 159 -9.04 -17.18 -33.61
CA PRO A 159 -9.32 -16.17 -34.62
C PRO A 159 -8.46 -16.48 -35.85
N GLY A 160 -9.04 -16.32 -37.04
CA GLY A 160 -8.33 -16.48 -38.31
C GLY A 160 -7.11 -15.57 -38.38
N ALA A 161 -5.97 -16.15 -38.78
CA ALA A 161 -4.72 -15.44 -38.99
C ALA A 161 -4.91 -14.30 -40.00
N LYS A 162 -4.54 -13.08 -39.60
CA LYS A 162 -4.20 -12.00 -40.53
C LYS A 162 -2.84 -11.48 -40.12
N GLU A 163 -1.93 -11.45 -41.08
CA GLU A 163 -0.51 -11.19 -40.87
C GLU A 163 -0.21 -9.75 -40.44
N GLY A 164 0.48 -9.61 -39.31
CA GLY A 164 1.54 -8.63 -39.11
C GLY A 164 1.10 -7.30 -38.49
N GLY A 165 1.44 -7.09 -37.22
CA GLY A 165 1.32 -5.81 -36.54
C GLY A 165 1.65 -5.87 -35.04
N PHE A 166 1.91 -4.71 -34.44
CA PHE A 166 2.16 -4.57 -32.99
C PHE A 166 0.99 -5.11 -32.15
N GLU A 167 -0.26 -4.82 -32.55
CA GLU A 167 -1.46 -5.32 -31.86
C GLU A 167 -1.57 -6.85 -31.88
N GLU A 168 -1.21 -7.50 -32.98
CA GLU A 168 -1.25 -8.97 -33.07
C GLU A 168 -0.19 -9.61 -32.16
N GLU A 169 1.00 -9.02 -32.08
CA GLU A 169 2.06 -9.45 -31.16
C GLU A 169 1.61 -9.35 -29.70
N VAL A 170 1.00 -8.22 -29.32
CA VAL A 170 0.43 -8.02 -27.97
C VAL A 170 -0.65 -9.06 -27.68
N MET A 171 -1.56 -9.31 -28.63
CA MET A 171 -2.61 -10.32 -28.48
C MET A 171 -2.05 -11.75 -28.42
N ARG A 172 -0.94 -12.03 -29.12
CA ARG A 172 -0.22 -13.31 -29.00
C ARG A 172 0.39 -13.47 -27.61
N ARG A 173 1.07 -12.46 -27.09
CA ARG A 173 1.66 -12.47 -25.73
C ARG A 173 0.60 -12.68 -24.67
N LYS A 174 -0.52 -11.94 -24.73
CA LYS A 174 -1.65 -12.12 -23.81
C LYS A 174 -2.23 -13.53 -23.84
N ARG A 175 -2.36 -14.14 -25.03
CA ARG A 175 -2.80 -15.54 -25.17
C ARG A 175 -1.82 -16.54 -24.56
N MET A 176 -0.53 -16.40 -24.85
CA MET A 176 0.49 -17.29 -24.28
C MET A 176 0.49 -17.21 -22.75
N LEU A 177 0.43 -15.99 -22.21
CA LEU A 177 0.35 -15.76 -20.77
C LEU A 177 -0.89 -16.40 -20.15
N GLN A 178 -2.04 -16.28 -20.82
CA GLN A 178 -3.27 -16.93 -20.41
C GLN A 178 -3.12 -18.46 -20.44
N ASP A 179 -2.54 -19.03 -21.49
CA ASP A 179 -2.30 -20.48 -21.61
C ASP A 179 -1.36 -21.03 -20.54
N ASP A 180 -0.30 -20.29 -20.20
CA ASP A 180 0.61 -20.66 -19.13
C ASP A 180 -0.09 -20.61 -17.77
N THR A 181 -0.89 -19.57 -17.54
CA THR A 181 -1.72 -19.45 -16.33
C THR A 181 -2.79 -20.55 -16.28
N LEU A 182 -3.36 -20.95 -17.42
CA LEU A 182 -4.32 -22.06 -17.50
C LEU A 182 -3.70 -23.39 -17.09
N LYS A 183 -2.42 -23.62 -17.42
CA LYS A 183 -1.71 -24.87 -17.11
C LYS A 183 -1.17 -24.90 -15.68
N ALA A 184 -0.55 -23.81 -15.23
CA ALA A 184 0.20 -23.75 -13.97
C ALA A 184 -0.61 -23.20 -12.80
N GLY A 185 -1.69 -22.46 -13.07
CA GLY A 185 -2.37 -21.66 -12.05
C GLY A 185 -1.51 -20.49 -11.56
N LYS A 186 -1.87 -19.92 -10.41
CA LYS A 186 -1.13 -18.86 -9.73
C LYS A 186 -0.93 -19.17 -8.25
N LYS A 187 0.16 -18.67 -7.71
CA LYS A 187 0.50 -18.73 -6.29
C LYS A 187 0.76 -17.33 -5.78
N TYR A 188 0.19 -17.02 -4.63
CA TYR A 188 0.37 -15.74 -3.97
C TYR A 188 0.85 -15.94 -2.54
N LEU A 189 1.86 -15.17 -2.14
CA LEU A 189 2.37 -15.16 -0.77
C LEU A 189 1.77 -13.98 -0.02
N LEU A 190 1.15 -14.24 1.13
CA LEU A 190 0.82 -13.20 2.11
C LEU A 190 1.97 -13.08 3.10
N GLU A 191 2.63 -11.93 3.13
CA GLU A 191 3.71 -11.63 4.08
C GLU A 191 3.37 -10.38 4.88
N VAL A 192 3.42 -10.47 6.21
CA VAL A 192 3.09 -9.39 7.13
C VAL A 192 4.37 -8.84 7.75
N ASN A 193 4.58 -7.54 7.62
CA ASN A 193 5.71 -6.84 8.22
C ASN A 193 5.66 -7.01 9.73
N PRO A 194 6.71 -7.52 10.39
CA PRO A 194 6.72 -7.72 11.82
C PRO A 194 6.49 -6.45 12.65
N ASN A 195 6.74 -5.28 12.06
CA ASN A 195 6.51 -3.97 12.65
C ASN A 195 5.06 -3.48 12.47
N TYR A 196 4.11 -4.31 12.03
CA TYR A 196 2.73 -3.89 11.81
C TYR A 196 2.06 -3.27 13.05
N THR A 197 2.48 -3.68 14.25
CA THR A 197 1.99 -3.11 15.52
C THR A 197 2.58 -1.75 15.88
N ASN A 198 3.67 -1.32 15.23
CA ASN A 198 4.27 0.00 15.44
C ASN A 198 3.42 1.07 14.75
N THR A 199 2.69 1.88 15.50
CA THR A 199 1.80 2.92 14.94
C THR A 199 2.47 4.28 14.76
N SER A 200 3.80 4.36 14.90
CA SER A 200 4.56 5.61 14.79
C SER A 200 4.64 6.10 13.34
N THR A 201 4.35 7.38 13.12
CA THR A 201 4.55 8.05 11.82
C THR A 201 5.99 8.53 11.58
N ARG A 202 6.89 8.27 12.53
CA ARG A 202 8.31 8.63 12.47
C ARG A 202 9.15 7.53 11.81
N ASP A 203 8.70 6.29 11.85
CA ASP A 203 9.33 5.20 11.10
C ASP A 203 9.03 5.39 9.61
N LYS A 204 10.07 5.63 8.82
CA LYS A 204 9.97 5.83 7.37
C LYS A 204 10.35 4.59 6.57
N HIS A 205 10.73 3.50 7.25
CA HIS A 205 11.17 2.26 6.63
C HIS A 205 10.07 1.19 6.66
N ASN A 206 9.19 1.23 7.66
CA ASN A 206 8.12 0.24 7.85
C ASN A 206 6.73 0.87 7.80
N VAL A 207 6.48 1.62 6.72
CA VAL A 207 5.17 2.24 6.47
C VAL A 207 4.14 1.20 6.04
N ILE A 208 4.55 0.23 5.20
CA ILE A 208 3.69 -0.84 4.70
C ILE A 208 3.65 -2.00 5.69
N ASP A 209 2.45 -2.48 5.97
CA ASP A 209 2.19 -3.47 7.02
C ASP A 209 2.13 -4.90 6.50
N ALA A 210 1.77 -5.12 5.24
CA ALA A 210 1.79 -6.42 4.61
C ALA A 210 1.87 -6.31 3.09
N ARG A 211 2.24 -7.41 2.44
CA ARG A 211 2.21 -7.57 0.99
C ARG A 211 1.47 -8.84 0.58
N TRP A 212 0.72 -8.74 -0.51
CA TRP A 212 0.18 -9.88 -1.25
C TRP A 212 0.94 -10.02 -2.56
N ILE A 213 1.81 -11.02 -2.67
CA ILE A 213 2.86 -11.09 -3.70
C ILE A 213 2.56 -12.20 -4.70
N ASP A 214 2.51 -11.91 -6.01
CA ASP A 214 2.50 -12.93 -7.07
C ASP A 214 3.90 -13.56 -7.18
N THR A 215 4.03 -14.82 -6.75
CA THR A 215 5.35 -15.48 -6.69
C THR A 215 5.93 -15.81 -8.07
N SER A 216 5.14 -15.66 -9.14
CA SER A 216 5.60 -15.91 -10.52
C SER A 216 6.12 -14.66 -11.22
N THR A 217 5.73 -13.47 -10.74
CA THR A 217 6.08 -12.19 -11.39
C THR A 217 6.65 -11.15 -10.46
N GLY A 218 6.65 -11.36 -9.14
CA GLY A 218 7.14 -10.41 -8.14
C GLY A 218 6.27 -9.17 -7.93
N LEU A 219 5.31 -8.86 -8.80
CA LEU A 219 4.29 -7.85 -8.50
C LEU A 219 3.56 -8.16 -7.19
N TYR A 220 3.21 -7.11 -6.45
CA TYR A 220 2.47 -7.24 -5.21
C TYR A 220 1.44 -6.13 -5.00
N ILE A 221 0.57 -6.35 -4.01
CA ILE A 221 -0.28 -5.32 -3.41
C ILE A 221 0.36 -4.88 -2.10
N ASP A 222 0.57 -3.58 -1.94
CA ASP A 222 0.93 -3.00 -0.65
C ASP A 222 -0.33 -2.81 0.21
N ILE A 223 -0.27 -3.30 1.45
CA ILE A 223 -1.37 -3.28 2.40
C ILE A 223 -1.02 -2.31 3.53
N THR A 224 -1.79 -1.23 3.64
CA THR A 224 -1.61 -0.18 4.65
C THR A 224 -2.69 -0.25 5.73
N THR A 225 -2.30 -0.20 6.99
CA THR A 225 -3.26 -0.17 8.11
C THR A 225 -3.68 1.26 8.45
N VAL A 226 -5.00 1.46 8.60
CA VAL A 226 -5.55 2.66 9.23
C VAL A 226 -5.61 2.46 10.74
N HIS A 227 -4.99 3.39 11.47
CA HIS A 227 -4.90 3.46 12.92
C HIS A 227 -5.89 4.49 13.48
N VAL A 228 -6.32 4.29 14.72
CA VAL A 228 -7.12 5.27 15.45
C VAL A 228 -6.19 6.31 16.08
N ALA A 229 -6.46 7.59 15.82
CA ALA A 229 -5.70 8.68 16.40
C ALA A 229 -5.84 8.68 17.94
N PRO A 230 -4.75 8.94 18.70
CA PRO A 230 -4.85 9.09 20.14
C PRO A 230 -5.77 10.27 20.49
N ILE A 231 -6.77 10.05 21.35
CA ILE A 231 -7.63 11.13 21.84
C ILE A 231 -6.75 12.13 22.61
N PRO A 232 -6.76 13.44 22.28
CA PRO A 232 -6.08 14.43 23.08
C PRO A 232 -6.63 14.39 24.51
N SER A 233 -5.76 14.14 25.49
CA SER A 233 -6.15 14.10 26.90
C SER A 233 -6.88 15.40 27.30
N LEU A 234 -8.05 15.25 27.92
CA LEU A 234 -8.98 16.23 28.50
C LEU A 234 -8.39 17.35 29.40
N HIS A 235 -7.06 17.49 29.49
CA HIS A 235 -6.36 18.43 30.37
C HIS A 235 -5.54 19.49 29.67
N ALA A 236 -5.53 19.52 28.35
CA ALA A 236 -4.86 20.57 27.61
C ALA A 236 -5.89 21.70 27.37
N SER A 237 -5.73 22.81 28.10
CA SER A 237 -6.58 24.00 28.00
C SER A 237 -6.56 24.54 26.56
N HIS A 238 -7.60 24.27 25.76
CA HIS A 238 -7.59 24.65 24.36
C HIS A 238 -8.91 25.26 23.88
N THR A 239 -8.73 26.26 23.04
CA THR A 239 -9.72 27.05 22.34
C THR A 239 -10.44 26.21 21.27
N PRO A 240 -11.76 26.37 21.07
CA PRO A 240 -12.58 25.48 20.21
C PRO A 240 -12.31 25.53 18.70
N GLU A 241 -11.31 26.29 18.24
CA GLU A 241 -11.17 26.66 16.82
C GLU A 241 -10.08 25.90 16.06
N ASP A 242 -9.26 25.07 16.74
CA ASP A 242 -8.13 24.34 16.15
C ASP A 242 -8.15 22.82 16.46
N GLU A 243 -9.32 22.23 16.74
CA GLU A 243 -9.44 20.77 16.78
C GLU A 243 -9.33 20.22 15.35
N SER A 244 -8.18 19.60 15.04
CA SER A 244 -8.10 18.77 13.86
C SER A 244 -8.97 17.53 14.10
N ASP A 245 -10.07 17.40 13.36
CA ASP A 245 -10.99 16.24 13.28
C ASP A 245 -10.32 14.92 12.79
N ILE A 246 -9.02 14.75 13.07
CA ILE A 246 -8.24 13.59 12.69
C ILE A 246 -8.59 12.48 13.68
N GLU A 247 -9.46 11.58 13.25
CA GLU A 247 -9.87 10.42 14.02
C GLU A 247 -9.06 9.18 13.63
N LEU A 248 -8.56 9.15 12.39
CA LEU A 248 -7.88 8.02 11.78
C LEU A 248 -6.62 8.49 11.05
N TYR A 249 -5.58 7.65 11.02
CA TYR A 249 -4.33 7.98 10.34
C TYR A 249 -3.54 6.75 9.90
N THR A 250 -2.54 6.94 9.05
CA THR A 250 -1.60 5.92 8.59
C THR A 250 -0.16 6.30 8.92
N LYS A 251 0.76 5.34 8.84
CA LYS A 251 2.19 5.54 9.16
C LYS A 251 2.90 6.53 8.23
N ASP A 252 2.44 6.67 6.99
CA ASP A 252 2.92 7.67 6.02
C ASP A 252 2.33 9.08 6.23
N GLN A 253 1.57 9.30 7.31
CA GLN A 253 0.99 10.59 7.71
C GLN A 253 -0.24 11.03 6.91
N HIS A 254 -0.92 10.12 6.20
CA HIS A 254 -2.30 10.41 5.80
C HIS A 254 -3.20 10.39 7.04
N ALA A 255 -4.17 11.28 7.03
CA ALA A 255 -5.10 11.51 8.13
C ALA A 255 -6.50 11.59 7.54
N TYR A 256 -7.46 10.94 8.22
CA TYR A 256 -8.83 10.82 7.77
C TYR A 256 -9.79 11.10 8.93
N SER A 257 -10.94 11.66 8.62
CA SER A 257 -12.10 11.54 9.51
C SER A 257 -12.76 10.17 9.32
N ASN A 258 -13.48 9.69 10.34
CA ASN A 258 -14.25 8.46 10.21
C ASN A 258 -15.31 8.58 9.09
N GLY A 259 -15.90 9.76 8.89
CA GLY A 259 -16.90 10.01 7.85
C GLY A 259 -16.34 9.99 6.42
N GLN A 260 -15.04 10.22 6.24
CA GLN A 260 -14.41 10.08 4.92
C GLN A 260 -14.28 8.60 4.52
N LEU A 261 -13.92 7.72 5.46
CA LEU A 261 -13.71 6.31 5.17
C LEU A 261 -14.99 5.47 5.29
N PHE A 262 -15.77 5.66 6.35
CA PHE A 262 -16.86 4.76 6.74
C PHE A 262 -18.24 5.41 6.65
N PRO A 263 -19.30 4.63 6.34
CA PRO A 263 -19.28 3.20 5.98
C PRO A 263 -18.72 2.98 4.57
N LEU A 264 -17.95 1.91 4.41
CA LEU A 264 -17.44 1.50 3.10
C LEU A 264 -18.58 1.18 2.13
N ARG A 265 -18.41 1.57 0.86
CA ARG A 265 -19.36 1.31 -0.22
C ARG A 265 -18.93 0.07 -1.01
N LYS A 266 -19.84 -0.88 -1.22
CA LYS A 266 -19.59 -2.04 -2.09
C LYS A 266 -19.78 -1.64 -3.56
N THR A 267 -18.87 -2.08 -4.42
CA THR A 267 -18.86 -1.78 -5.85
C THR A 267 -18.00 -2.82 -6.58
N THR A 268 -17.80 -2.68 -7.89
CA THR A 268 -16.85 -3.45 -8.66
C THR A 268 -15.68 -2.61 -9.18
N PHE A 269 -14.51 -3.21 -9.29
CA PHE A 269 -13.31 -2.69 -9.96
C PHE A 269 -12.70 -3.83 -10.77
N GLU A 270 -12.44 -3.65 -12.07
CA GLU A 270 -12.05 -4.74 -12.99
C GLU A 270 -13.07 -5.90 -13.03
N SER A 271 -14.35 -5.59 -12.80
CA SER A 271 -15.44 -6.58 -12.58
C SER A 271 -15.23 -7.51 -11.37
N ILE A 272 -14.38 -7.12 -10.43
CA ILE A 272 -14.13 -7.81 -9.15
C ILE A 272 -14.87 -7.03 -8.07
N ASP A 273 -15.56 -7.73 -7.18
CA ASP A 273 -16.20 -7.12 -6.02
C ASP A 273 -15.15 -6.49 -5.10
N VAL A 274 -15.28 -5.19 -4.85
CA VAL A 274 -14.40 -4.41 -3.98
C VAL A 274 -15.22 -3.51 -3.06
N LYS A 275 -14.52 -2.85 -2.15
CA LYS A 275 -15.06 -1.75 -1.35
C LYS A 275 -14.26 -0.49 -1.63
N VAL A 276 -14.94 0.65 -1.54
CA VAL A 276 -14.35 1.99 -1.60
C VAL A 276 -14.77 2.82 -0.38
N PRO A 277 -14.00 3.85 0.01
CA PRO A 277 -14.39 4.79 1.06
C PRO A 277 -15.74 5.48 0.84
N PHE A 278 -16.32 6.04 1.89
CA PHE A 278 -17.59 6.76 1.79
C PHE A 278 -17.48 8.06 0.99
N ALA A 279 -16.51 8.92 1.31
CA ALA A 279 -16.28 10.23 0.69
C ALA A 279 -15.11 10.17 -0.32
N PHE A 280 -15.13 9.18 -1.22
CA PHE A 280 -14.03 8.95 -2.16
C PHE A 280 -13.66 10.17 -3.01
N GLU A 281 -14.61 11.03 -3.41
CA GLU A 281 -14.31 12.25 -4.20
C GLU A 281 -13.45 13.22 -3.39
N GLU A 282 -13.78 13.43 -2.12
CA GLU A 282 -13.02 14.29 -1.21
C GLU A 282 -11.59 13.75 -1.06
N LEU A 283 -11.45 12.45 -0.82
CA LEU A 283 -10.14 11.80 -0.69
C LEU A 283 -9.29 11.93 -1.96
N LEU A 284 -9.89 11.74 -3.14
CA LEU A 284 -9.19 11.89 -4.42
C LEU A 284 -8.79 13.35 -4.68
N LEU A 285 -9.65 14.31 -4.34
CA LEU A 285 -9.34 15.74 -4.46
C LEU A 285 -8.23 16.17 -3.49
N GLU A 286 -8.20 15.61 -2.28
CA GLU A 286 -7.14 15.87 -1.30
C GLU A 286 -5.80 15.27 -1.73
N GLU A 287 -5.80 14.08 -2.34
CA GLU A 287 -4.59 13.38 -2.74
C GLU A 287 -4.00 13.91 -4.07
N TYR A 288 -4.85 14.04 -5.08
CA TYR A 288 -4.42 14.30 -6.46
C TYR A 288 -4.84 15.66 -7.03
N GLY A 289 -5.73 16.38 -6.34
CA GLY A 289 -6.28 17.65 -6.81
C GLY A 289 -7.41 17.52 -7.85
N PRO A 290 -8.10 18.64 -8.17
CA PRO A 290 -9.22 18.65 -9.12
C PRO A 290 -8.87 18.18 -10.53
N GLU A 291 -7.63 18.40 -10.96
CA GLU A 291 -7.14 18.04 -12.29
C GLU A 291 -7.17 16.53 -12.51
N ALA A 292 -6.92 15.73 -11.48
CA ALA A 292 -6.96 14.28 -11.59
C ALA A 292 -8.36 13.73 -11.92
N LEU A 293 -9.41 14.50 -11.64
CA LEU A 293 -10.81 14.14 -11.92
C LEU A 293 -11.35 14.83 -13.18
N THR A 294 -10.56 15.69 -13.84
CA THR A 294 -11.04 16.52 -14.96
C THR A 294 -10.16 16.46 -16.20
N ASP A 295 -8.85 16.20 -16.04
CA ASP A 295 -7.93 16.05 -17.16
C ASP A 295 -8.20 14.74 -17.90
N THR A 296 -8.59 14.86 -19.15
CA THR A 296 -8.85 13.74 -20.07
C THR A 296 -7.62 13.35 -20.89
N TYR A 297 -6.43 13.82 -20.50
CA TYR A 297 -5.16 13.42 -21.11
C TYR A 297 -4.06 13.34 -20.05
N PHE A 298 -3.41 12.19 -19.97
CA PHE A 298 -2.32 11.95 -19.03
C PHE A 298 -1.40 10.84 -19.55
N ASN A 299 -0.08 11.02 -19.38
CA ASN A 299 0.96 10.02 -19.67
C ASN A 299 0.87 9.33 -21.06
N GLY A 300 0.49 10.06 -22.12
CA GLY A 300 0.34 9.50 -23.48
C GLY A 300 -1.01 8.84 -23.76
N TYR A 301 -1.96 8.96 -22.85
CA TYR A 301 -3.30 8.41 -22.97
C TYR A 301 -4.35 9.52 -22.94
N GLY A 302 -5.37 9.39 -23.77
CA GLY A 302 -6.58 10.21 -23.75
C GLY A 302 -7.77 9.39 -23.24
N PHE A 303 -8.65 10.03 -22.48
CA PHE A 303 -9.91 9.43 -22.06
C PHE A 303 -10.96 9.62 -23.16
N ASP A 304 -11.48 8.51 -23.69
CA ASP A 304 -12.60 8.48 -24.62
C ASP A 304 -13.92 8.43 -23.82
N PRO A 305 -14.69 9.53 -23.77
CA PRO A 305 -15.91 9.58 -22.97
C PRO A 305 -17.04 8.72 -23.55
N GLU A 306 -17.01 8.39 -24.84
CA GLU A 306 -18.04 7.53 -25.45
C GLU A 306 -17.81 6.06 -25.07
N LYS A 307 -16.54 5.63 -25.03
CA LYS A 307 -16.16 4.27 -24.62
C LYS A 307 -15.97 4.10 -23.12
N GLN A 308 -15.81 5.20 -22.38
CA GLN A 308 -15.38 5.21 -20.98
C GLN A 308 -14.04 4.50 -20.79
N GLU A 309 -13.08 4.79 -21.67
CA GLU A 309 -11.78 4.09 -21.70
C GLU A 309 -10.62 5.05 -21.93
N TRP A 310 -9.51 4.78 -21.24
CA TRP A 310 -8.21 5.38 -21.52
C TRP A 310 -7.53 4.60 -22.64
N ALA A 311 -7.11 5.30 -23.69
CA ALA A 311 -6.41 4.72 -24.82
C ALA A 311 -5.23 5.61 -25.22
N LEU A 312 -4.23 5.02 -25.88
CA LEU A 312 -3.12 5.79 -26.44
C LEU A 312 -3.68 6.87 -27.37
N ALA A 313 -3.27 8.12 -27.13
CA ALA A 313 -3.72 9.26 -27.90
C ALA A 313 -2.64 10.33 -27.92
N GLU A 314 -2.68 11.19 -28.93
CA GLU A 314 -1.90 12.42 -28.94
C GLU A 314 -2.70 13.55 -28.26
N PRO A 315 -2.04 14.47 -27.55
CA PRO A 315 -2.73 15.56 -26.89
C PRO A 315 -3.29 16.54 -27.91
N THR A 316 -4.49 17.06 -27.64
CA THR A 316 -5.03 18.20 -28.40
C THR A 316 -4.15 19.45 -28.22
N GLN A 317 -4.28 20.42 -29.13
CA GLN A 317 -3.52 21.67 -29.01
C GLN A 317 -3.77 22.38 -27.66
N GLN A 318 -5.01 22.34 -27.15
CA GLN A 318 -5.34 22.91 -25.85
C GLN A 318 -4.66 22.15 -24.70
N GLN A 319 -4.70 20.82 -24.72
CA GLN A 319 -4.01 19.99 -23.72
C GLN A 319 -2.49 20.21 -23.77
N SER A 320 -1.89 20.29 -24.96
CA SER A 320 -0.46 20.58 -25.14
C SER A 320 -0.06 21.93 -24.55
N LEU A 321 -0.89 22.97 -24.73
CA LEU A 321 -0.66 24.28 -24.12
C LEU A 321 -0.78 24.23 -22.60
N ALA A 322 -1.80 23.56 -22.07
CA ALA A 322 -1.99 23.40 -20.62
C ALA A 322 -0.84 22.61 -19.98
N LEU A 323 -0.36 21.54 -20.63
CA LEU A 323 0.81 20.77 -20.20
C LEU A 323 2.06 21.65 -20.18
N ALA A 324 2.31 22.42 -21.24
CA ALA A 324 3.45 23.34 -21.31
C ALA A 324 3.40 24.42 -20.22
N GLU A 325 2.21 24.98 -19.95
CA GLU A 325 2.01 25.97 -18.87
C GLU A 325 2.32 25.35 -17.50
N ARG A 326 1.83 24.13 -17.23
CA ARG A 326 2.09 23.41 -15.98
C ARG A 326 3.57 23.10 -15.78
N GLU A 327 4.25 22.63 -16.82
CA GLU A 327 5.69 22.40 -16.78
C GLU A 327 6.46 23.70 -16.51
N SER A 328 6.04 24.81 -17.11
CA SER A 328 6.63 26.12 -16.84
C SER A 328 6.45 26.56 -15.37
N HIS A 329 5.29 26.27 -14.77
CA HIS A 329 5.02 26.57 -13.36
C HIS A 329 5.82 25.69 -12.40
N LYS A 330 6.02 24.40 -12.73
CA LYS A 330 6.91 23.50 -11.99
C LYS A 330 8.35 24.02 -12.01
N ILE A 331 8.87 24.38 -13.19
CA ILE A 331 10.24 24.90 -13.37
C ILE A 331 10.41 26.25 -12.66
N ALA A 332 9.40 27.11 -12.67
CA ALA A 332 9.43 28.42 -12.03
C ALA A 332 9.38 28.36 -10.48
N GLY A 333 9.37 27.17 -9.86
CA GLY A 333 9.29 27.01 -8.40
C GLY A 333 8.00 27.53 -7.79
N LYS A 334 7.02 27.94 -8.62
CA LYS A 334 5.65 28.18 -8.18
C LYS A 334 5.06 26.81 -7.91
N LYS A 335 5.19 26.36 -6.65
CA LYS A 335 4.61 25.11 -6.16
C LYS A 335 3.19 24.99 -6.69
N SER A 336 3.01 24.17 -7.73
CA SER A 336 1.72 23.59 -8.05
C SER A 336 1.17 23.01 -6.77
N TRP A 337 -0.10 23.28 -6.52
CA TRP A 337 -0.86 23.05 -5.30
C TRP A 337 -0.92 21.56 -4.92
N ARG A 338 0.21 20.94 -4.54
CA ARG A 338 0.17 19.79 -3.63
C ARG A 338 -0.21 20.35 -2.27
N LYS A 339 -1.50 20.55 -2.02
CA LYS A 339 -2.02 20.30 -0.67
C LYS A 339 -1.80 18.81 -0.47
N GLY A 340 -0.60 18.42 -0.02
CA GLY A 340 -0.44 17.07 0.49
C GLY A 340 -1.55 16.87 1.51
N GLY A 341 -2.27 15.74 1.43
CA GLY A 341 -3.32 15.38 2.37
C GLY A 341 -2.88 15.76 3.78
N LYS A 342 -3.78 16.33 4.59
CA LYS A 342 -3.49 17.02 5.86
C LYS A 342 -2.42 16.27 6.67
N LYS A 343 -1.14 16.62 6.47
CA LYS A 343 -0.04 16.03 7.23
C LYS A 343 -0.16 16.58 8.65
N ALA A 344 -0.28 15.70 9.65
CA ALA A 344 -0.30 16.11 11.05
C ALA A 344 0.90 17.05 11.34
N GLY A 345 0.61 18.33 11.55
CA GLY A 345 1.61 19.39 11.55
C GLY A 345 2.57 19.30 12.74
N SER A 346 3.87 19.36 12.46
CA SER A 346 4.90 19.67 13.45
C SER A 346 4.84 21.16 13.79
N GLN A 347 4.54 21.48 15.06
CA GLN A 347 4.47 22.86 15.57
C GLN A 347 5.84 23.56 15.48
N ARG A 348 5.90 24.67 14.72
CA ARG A 348 7.01 25.64 14.76
C ARG A 348 7.00 26.36 16.12
N THR A 349 8.03 26.13 16.94
CA THR A 349 8.25 26.87 18.19
C THR A 349 8.58 28.34 17.89
N ARG A 350 7.70 29.27 18.27
CA ARG A 350 8.03 30.69 18.42
C ARG A 350 8.84 30.87 19.71
N LYS A 351 9.95 31.63 19.64
CA LYS A 351 10.76 32.00 20.81
C LYS A 351 9.93 32.80 21.83
N PRO A 352 10.05 32.56 23.15
CA PRO A 352 9.45 33.45 24.14
C PRO A 352 10.32 34.69 24.35
N VAL A 353 9.63 35.81 24.55
CA VAL A 353 10.16 37.09 25.04
C VAL A 353 10.26 37.02 26.56
N ASP A 354 11.31 37.64 27.07
CA ASP A 354 11.79 37.64 28.45
C ASP A 354 11.01 38.62 29.32
N GLU A 355 10.51 38.21 30.49
CA GLU A 355 10.06 39.12 31.57
C GLU A 355 10.02 38.42 32.96
N GLY A 356 10.87 38.89 33.88
CA GLY A 356 10.43 39.30 35.23
C GLY A 356 10.25 38.27 36.38
N LYS A 357 11.34 37.98 37.09
CA LYS A 357 11.51 37.67 38.55
C LYS A 357 10.26 37.56 39.47
N SER A 358 10.19 36.49 40.30
CA SER A 358 10.52 36.53 41.76
C SER A 358 10.08 35.29 42.59
N ALA A 359 10.92 34.97 43.59
CA ALA A 359 10.67 34.41 44.94
C ALA A 359 10.19 32.95 45.22
N GLN A 360 11.19 32.15 45.65
CA GLN A 360 11.27 31.25 46.83
C GLN A 360 10.03 30.55 47.45
N GLY A 361 10.15 29.23 47.58
CA GLY A 361 9.48 28.39 48.58
C GLY A 361 9.97 26.94 48.51
N ILE A 362 10.44 26.39 49.64
CA ILE A 362 11.16 25.11 49.80
C ILE A 362 10.20 23.97 50.16
N GLY A 363 10.47 22.75 49.67
CA GLY A 363 10.14 21.48 50.35
C GLY A 363 9.19 20.53 49.61
N ASP A 364 9.73 19.55 48.88
CA ASP A 364 9.75 18.12 49.27
C ASP A 364 9.95 17.20 48.06
N ALA A 365 10.71 16.13 48.31
CA ALA A 365 11.46 15.36 47.32
C ALA A 365 10.63 14.27 46.62
N GLU A 366 10.65 14.27 45.29
CA GLU A 366 10.43 13.08 44.46
C GLU A 366 11.34 13.09 43.23
N THR A 367 12.00 11.95 43.04
CA THR A 367 13.11 11.68 42.11
C THR A 367 12.73 11.96 40.65
N ARG A 368 13.36 12.97 40.03
CA ARG A 368 13.27 13.25 38.58
C ARG A 368 14.63 13.03 37.91
N TYR A 369 14.61 12.35 36.77
CA TYR A 369 15.75 12.18 35.87
C TYR A 369 16.15 13.53 35.26
N GLU A 370 17.41 13.92 35.42
CA GLU A 370 18.00 15.14 34.84
C GLU A 370 18.35 14.94 33.36
N ILE A 371 17.92 15.89 32.51
CA ILE A 371 18.45 16.09 31.15
C ILE A 371 19.29 17.37 31.19
N GLN A 372 20.59 17.23 30.96
CA GLN A 372 21.51 18.36 30.79
C GLN A 372 21.28 19.06 29.43
N ALA A 373 21.16 20.38 29.47
CA ALA A 373 21.10 21.24 28.29
C ALA A 373 22.52 21.53 27.75
N GLY A 374 22.81 21.05 26.54
CA GLY A 374 23.97 21.42 25.74
C GLY A 374 23.66 22.54 24.74
N ARG A 375 24.53 23.54 24.68
CA ARG A 375 24.43 24.79 23.92
C ARG A 375 24.43 24.59 22.39
N GLY A 376 23.80 25.54 21.70
CA GLY A 376 23.56 25.53 20.26
C GLY A 376 24.81 25.54 19.37
N GLY A 377 24.58 25.06 18.16
CA GLY A 377 25.44 25.18 16.98
C GLY A 377 24.55 24.90 15.77
N ASP A 378 24.43 25.89 14.90
CA ASP A 378 23.62 25.85 13.68
C ASP A 378 23.95 24.65 12.79
N VAL A 379 22.91 23.98 12.27
CA VAL A 379 23.03 23.05 11.14
C VAL A 379 22.25 23.65 9.97
N HIS A 380 23.00 24.10 8.96
CA HIS A 380 22.49 24.43 7.64
C HIS A 380 21.81 23.21 7.02
N VAL A 381 20.52 23.33 6.68
CA VAL A 381 19.83 22.39 5.79
C VAL A 381 20.00 22.90 4.36
N VAL A 382 20.82 22.21 3.58
CA VAL A 382 20.84 22.29 2.11
C VAL A 382 19.62 21.49 1.60
N PRO A 383 18.81 22.00 0.66
CA PRO A 383 17.69 21.25 0.11
C PRO A 383 18.24 20.11 -0.77
N GLY A 384 18.05 18.86 -0.33
CA GLY A 384 18.25 17.69 -1.16
C GLY A 384 17.10 17.57 -2.15
N SER A 385 17.39 17.91 -3.41
CA SER A 385 16.59 17.65 -4.59
C SER A 385 16.28 16.16 -4.76
N SER A 386 15.02 15.82 -4.95
CA SER A 386 14.64 14.62 -5.71
C SER A 386 15.04 14.86 -7.16
N ASN A 387 15.98 14.06 -7.67
CA ASN A 387 16.08 13.80 -9.09
C ASN A 387 15.99 12.29 -9.25
N ASP A 388 15.03 11.88 -10.07
CA ASP A 388 15.12 10.84 -11.09
C ASP A 388 16.33 9.90 -10.96
N TYR A 389 16.05 8.64 -10.60
CA TYR A 389 16.34 7.46 -11.41
C TYR A 389 15.36 6.34 -11.04
#